data_AF-A0A954M5B9-F1
#
_entry.id   AF-A0A954M5B9-F1
#
_cell.length_a   1.000
_cell.length_b   1.000
_cell.length_c   1.000
_cell.angle_alpha   90.00
_cell.angle_beta   90.00
_cell.angle_gamma   90.00
#
_symmetry.space_group_name_H-M   'P 1'
#
loop_
_entity.id
_entity.type
_entity.pdbx_description
1 polymer ?
#
loop_
_entity_poly.entity_id
_entity_poly.type
_entity_poly.pdbx_seq_one_letter_code
_entity_poly.pdbx_strand_id
1 'polypeptide(L)'
;MVAQIPFNTIVPGDCISGMSQLPEGSVELAFADPPFNIGYEYDVYQDRKAHQDYLDWSRQWISGVHRALRPDGSFWLAIGDEYAAELKLISQEVGFHCRSWVIWYYTFGVNCARKFSRSHAHLFYFVKDPEQFTFRLDELENRIPSARQLVYNDRRANPKGRLPDDTWIIRPQEVVGELLDDAGTWSPNEVAAPVDESQTWTLRPQDLAERFGQDEDTWYFPRVAGTFKERAGFHGCQMPEQLLGRIIRLCSHEGETVMDPFSGSATTLVVARKLGRRYLGFELSDEYVKHGLSRLDSVCCGDQLHGDPEPTMSAPETFQGKTNRKTNRTNIDTTPSAGKGLEDRYAEAQLELTLSGIRSAFELSHAGYSADRVVVDPEINQQFVAGCERLGLVGSASVWNSLLFRLRKAGKLADVPTDQATRMSWADCDPYLFASELAWQSMVTDQLAGSLDEILVDPDLAAEFDRRAILHAPGFSSLEYRWAALKLRKQSKIARNRSAVLSVPRKKLASFALAELKADQVPDQAGVYVISAGRSERLYAGETLNLRQRLTQHLDHGLQRWGVTGKKSISVQLLTTPIHASSPLAWQACFARTYRTTLNLREFAGSPAD
;
A
#
# COMPACT_ATOMS: atom_id res chain seq x y z
N MET A 1 19.87 -37.87 -8.67
CA MET A 1 18.99 -36.97 -7.91
C MET A 1 19.38 -35.55 -8.31
N VAL A 2 18.53 -34.85 -9.06
CA VAL A 2 18.75 -33.43 -9.39
C VAL A 2 18.47 -32.64 -8.11
N ALA A 3 19.42 -31.84 -7.64
CA ALA A 3 19.19 -30.98 -6.48
C ALA A 3 18.06 -29.99 -6.83
N GLN A 4 16.97 -30.03 -6.07
CA GLN A 4 15.82 -29.17 -6.33
C GLN A 4 16.19 -27.72 -5.97
N ILE A 5 16.10 -26.82 -6.95
CA ILE A 5 16.35 -25.38 -6.71
C ILE A 5 15.37 -24.89 -5.64
N PRO A 6 15.84 -24.27 -4.54
CA PRO A 6 14.96 -23.76 -3.50
C PRO A 6 14.19 -22.53 -4.00
N PHE A 7 12.93 -22.40 -3.59
CA PHE A 7 12.16 -21.16 -3.76
C PHE A 7 12.52 -20.14 -2.67
N ASN A 8 12.05 -18.91 -2.84
CA ASN A 8 12.37 -17.72 -2.03
C ASN A 8 13.83 -17.30 -2.13
N THR A 9 14.38 -17.30 -3.34
CA THR A 9 15.79 -16.94 -3.57
C THR A 9 16.01 -16.29 -4.93
N ILE A 10 17.22 -15.76 -5.12
CA ILE A 10 17.77 -15.35 -6.40
C ILE A 10 18.90 -16.32 -6.71
N VAL A 11 18.79 -17.06 -7.80
CA VAL A 11 19.82 -18.00 -8.25
C VAL A 11 20.82 -17.24 -9.13
N PRO A 12 22.11 -17.15 -8.72
CA PRO A 12 23.13 -16.55 -9.57
C PRO A 12 23.37 -17.42 -10.81
N GLY A 13 23.35 -16.81 -12.00
CA GLY A 13 23.67 -17.45 -13.26
C GLY A 13 22.64 -17.25 -14.38
N ASP A 14 22.88 -17.95 -15.49
CA ASP A 14 22.07 -17.86 -16.71
C ASP A 14 20.66 -18.43 -16.50
N CYS A 15 19.64 -17.65 -16.87
CA CYS A 15 18.24 -18.00 -16.64
C CYS A 15 17.79 -19.19 -17.50
N ILE A 16 18.32 -19.38 -18.71
CA ILE A 16 17.98 -20.52 -19.58
C ILE A 16 18.46 -21.82 -18.92
N SER A 17 19.71 -21.84 -18.48
CA SER A 17 20.34 -22.95 -17.77
C SER A 17 19.66 -23.21 -16.42
N GLY A 18 19.35 -22.15 -15.67
CA GLY A 18 18.65 -22.23 -14.38
C GLY A 18 17.24 -22.79 -14.52
N MET A 19 16.44 -22.25 -15.45
CA MET A 19 15.09 -22.76 -15.72
C MET A 19 15.11 -24.21 -16.21
N SER A 20 16.14 -24.65 -16.96
CA SER A 20 16.29 -26.05 -17.43
C SER A 20 16.28 -27.09 -16.32
N GLN A 21 16.64 -26.68 -15.10
CA GLN A 21 16.69 -27.53 -13.91
C GLN A 21 15.38 -27.53 -13.13
N LEU A 22 14.43 -26.65 -13.47
CA LEU A 22 13.13 -26.61 -12.81
C LEU A 22 12.24 -27.76 -13.31
N PRO A 23 11.45 -28.38 -12.42
CA PRO A 23 10.38 -29.27 -12.83
C PRO A 23 9.39 -28.53 -13.76
N GLU A 24 8.83 -29.24 -14.74
CA GLU A 24 7.78 -28.69 -15.59
C GLU A 24 6.55 -28.32 -14.75
N GLY A 25 5.96 -27.15 -15.01
CA GLY A 25 4.79 -26.68 -14.28
C GLY A 25 5.06 -26.38 -12.80
N SER A 26 6.27 -25.97 -12.42
CA SER A 26 6.62 -25.66 -11.03
C SER A 26 6.34 -24.23 -10.59
N VAL A 27 5.95 -23.33 -11.50
CA VAL A 27 5.66 -21.91 -11.19
C VAL A 27 4.30 -21.48 -11.72
N GLU A 28 3.64 -20.58 -11.00
CA GLU A 28 2.28 -20.12 -11.28
C GLU A 28 2.25 -18.82 -12.11
N LEU A 29 3.20 -17.92 -11.86
CA LEU A 29 3.32 -16.64 -12.56
C LEU A 29 4.77 -16.38 -12.95
N ALA A 30 5.02 -15.93 -14.17
CA ALA A 30 6.31 -15.42 -14.60
C ALA A 30 6.17 -13.96 -15.06
N PHE A 31 7.07 -13.09 -14.61
CA PHE A 31 7.21 -11.73 -15.13
C PHE A 31 8.65 -11.56 -15.64
N ALA A 32 8.82 -11.19 -16.91
CA ALA A 32 10.13 -10.99 -17.52
C ALA A 32 10.29 -9.54 -17.97
N ASP A 33 11.38 -8.91 -17.52
CA ASP A 33 11.89 -7.63 -18.01
C ASP A 33 13.29 -7.84 -18.61
N PRO A 34 13.39 -8.48 -19.80
CA PRO A 34 14.67 -8.79 -20.43
C PRO A 34 15.43 -7.51 -20.82
N PRO A 35 16.72 -7.61 -21.14
CA PRO A 35 17.44 -6.55 -21.85
C PRO A 35 16.76 -6.20 -23.18
N PHE A 36 16.54 -4.91 -23.44
CA PHE A 36 15.77 -4.45 -24.62
C PHE A 36 16.60 -4.41 -25.91
N ASN A 37 17.88 -4.78 -25.86
CA ASN A 37 18.82 -4.74 -26.99
C ASN A 37 18.99 -3.32 -27.58
N ILE A 38 19.00 -2.31 -26.71
CA ILE A 38 19.11 -0.88 -27.05
C ILE A 38 20.50 -0.30 -26.78
N GLY A 39 21.42 -1.13 -26.28
CA GLY A 39 22.76 -0.75 -25.90
C GLY A 39 22.85 -0.14 -24.51
N TYR A 40 22.00 -0.59 -23.59
CA TYR A 40 22.14 -0.25 -22.18
C TYR A 40 23.42 -0.88 -21.59
N GLU A 41 24.11 -0.14 -20.72
CA GLU A 41 25.34 -0.60 -20.08
C GLU A 41 25.01 -1.37 -18.80
N TYR A 42 24.93 -2.69 -18.90
CA TYR A 42 24.94 -3.59 -17.73
C TYR A 42 26.37 -3.89 -17.31
N ASP A 43 26.56 -4.35 -16.08
CA ASP A 43 27.86 -4.71 -15.53
C ASP A 43 28.45 -5.99 -16.14
N VAL A 44 27.61 -7.00 -16.42
CA VAL A 44 28.05 -8.32 -16.92
C VAL A 44 27.45 -8.70 -18.28
N TYR A 45 26.44 -7.99 -18.78
CA TYR A 45 25.73 -8.32 -20.01
C TYR A 45 25.89 -7.26 -21.11
N GLN A 46 26.13 -7.72 -22.35
CA GLN A 46 26.26 -6.83 -23.50
C GLN A 46 24.92 -6.68 -24.24
N ASP A 47 24.26 -5.53 -24.06
CA ASP A 47 22.93 -5.21 -24.63
C ASP A 47 22.97 -4.76 -26.11
N ARG A 48 23.81 -5.41 -26.93
CA ARG A 48 23.90 -5.19 -28.38
C ARG A 48 24.19 -6.49 -29.11
N LYS A 49 23.16 -7.33 -29.25
CA LYS A 49 23.19 -8.55 -30.05
C LYS A 49 22.76 -8.25 -31.49
N ALA A 50 23.29 -9.03 -32.43
CA ALA A 50 22.74 -9.05 -33.78
C ALA A 50 21.26 -9.46 -33.71
N HIS A 51 20.46 -8.93 -34.64
CA HIS A 51 19.00 -9.09 -34.60
C HIS A 51 18.58 -10.56 -34.46
N GLN A 52 19.10 -11.45 -35.32
CA GLN A 52 18.74 -12.87 -35.26
C GLN A 52 19.20 -13.54 -33.96
N ASP A 53 20.42 -13.23 -33.48
CA ASP A 53 20.93 -13.79 -32.23
C ASP A 53 20.06 -13.39 -31.03
N TYR A 54 19.52 -12.16 -31.02
CA TYR A 54 18.60 -11.70 -29.98
C TYR A 54 17.26 -12.45 -30.03
N LEU A 55 16.72 -12.67 -31.23
CA LEU A 55 15.47 -13.43 -31.41
C LEU A 55 15.63 -14.90 -31.02
N ASP A 56 16.72 -15.54 -31.42
CA ASP A 56 17.02 -16.93 -31.13
C ASP A 56 17.26 -17.15 -29.63
N TRP A 57 18.02 -16.24 -29.00
CA TRP A 57 18.17 -16.20 -27.55
C TRP A 57 16.83 -15.98 -26.85
N SER A 58 15.99 -15.09 -27.40
CA SER A 58 14.67 -14.80 -26.82
C SER A 58 13.73 -15.98 -26.85
N ARG A 59 13.70 -16.70 -27.97
CA ARG A 59 12.94 -17.95 -28.10
C ARG A 59 13.35 -18.97 -27.05
N GLN A 60 14.64 -19.08 -26.72
CA GLN A 60 15.12 -20.06 -25.74
C GLN A 60 14.61 -19.75 -24.32
N TRP A 61 14.75 -18.52 -23.84
CA TRP A 61 14.27 -18.19 -22.50
C TRP A 61 12.74 -18.18 -22.42
N ILE A 62 12.02 -17.74 -23.46
CA ILE A 62 10.55 -17.84 -23.53
C ILE A 62 10.10 -19.30 -23.46
N SER A 63 10.79 -20.20 -24.16
CA SER A 63 10.53 -21.65 -24.08
C SER A 63 10.80 -22.21 -22.69
N GLY A 64 11.83 -21.72 -22.01
CA GLY A 64 12.12 -22.04 -20.61
C GLY A 64 10.98 -21.61 -19.68
N VAL A 65 10.47 -20.39 -19.85
CA VAL A 65 9.31 -19.87 -19.10
C VAL A 65 8.07 -20.71 -19.37
N HIS A 66 7.77 -21.04 -20.63
CA HIS A 66 6.62 -21.87 -21.01
C HIS A 66 6.66 -23.27 -20.35
N ARG A 67 7.83 -23.91 -20.28
CA ARG A 67 8.00 -25.20 -19.59
C ARG A 67 7.84 -25.06 -18.08
N ALA A 68 8.46 -24.04 -17.47
CA ALA A 68 8.39 -23.84 -16.02
C ALA A 68 6.96 -23.53 -15.54
N LEU A 69 6.17 -22.81 -16.35
CA LEU A 69 4.81 -22.43 -16.01
C LEU A 69 3.84 -23.62 -15.99
N ARG A 70 2.97 -23.64 -14.98
CA ARG A 70 1.83 -24.56 -14.92
C ARG A 70 0.89 -24.37 -16.10
N PRO A 71 0.07 -25.39 -16.46
CA PRO A 71 -0.92 -25.25 -17.52
C PRO A 71 -1.89 -24.07 -17.34
N ASP A 72 -2.23 -23.74 -16.09
CA ASP A 72 -3.09 -22.61 -15.68
C ASP A 72 -2.31 -21.30 -15.41
N GLY A 73 -0.99 -21.31 -15.61
CA GLY A 73 -0.10 -20.21 -15.27
C GLY A 73 -0.13 -19.04 -16.28
N SER A 74 0.33 -17.89 -15.80
CA SER A 74 0.38 -16.65 -16.59
C SER A 74 1.82 -16.17 -16.83
N PHE A 75 2.08 -15.57 -17.98
CA PHE A 75 3.36 -14.98 -18.35
C PHE A 75 3.18 -13.50 -18.73
N TRP A 76 3.96 -12.63 -18.12
CA TRP A 76 4.02 -11.22 -18.45
C TRP A 76 5.39 -10.84 -18.98
N LEU A 77 5.43 -10.07 -20.08
CA LEU A 77 6.65 -9.62 -20.73
C LEU A 77 6.66 -8.10 -20.88
N ALA A 78 7.68 -7.44 -20.32
CA ALA A 78 7.98 -6.04 -20.56
C ALA A 78 9.02 -5.88 -21.69
N ILE A 79 8.80 -4.97 -22.63
CA ILE A 79 9.76 -4.67 -23.71
C ILE A 79 9.58 -3.26 -24.28
N GLY A 80 10.65 -2.69 -24.85
CA GLY A 80 10.61 -1.45 -25.63
C GLY A 80 10.13 -1.64 -27.07
N ASP A 81 10.05 -0.55 -27.83
CA ASP A 81 9.50 -0.51 -29.19
C ASP A 81 10.20 -1.49 -30.16
N GLU A 82 11.52 -1.67 -30.03
CA GLU A 82 12.38 -2.30 -31.03
C GLU A 82 12.03 -3.76 -31.36
N TYR A 83 11.52 -4.51 -30.37
CA TYR A 83 11.29 -5.95 -30.49
C TYR A 83 9.90 -6.37 -30.02
N ALA A 84 8.99 -5.43 -29.74
CA ALA A 84 7.68 -5.72 -29.17
C ALA A 84 6.87 -6.69 -30.04
N ALA A 85 6.85 -6.46 -31.36
CA ALA A 85 6.12 -7.32 -32.29
C ALA A 85 6.75 -8.71 -32.38
N GLU A 86 8.08 -8.78 -32.51
CA GLU A 86 8.84 -10.00 -32.67
C GLU A 86 8.72 -10.91 -31.43
N LEU A 87 8.89 -10.34 -30.23
CA LEU A 87 8.76 -11.10 -28.99
C LEU A 87 7.32 -11.57 -28.73
N LYS A 88 6.33 -10.79 -29.16
CA LYS A 88 4.93 -11.24 -29.15
C LYS A 88 4.73 -12.46 -30.04
N LEU A 89 5.21 -12.40 -31.29
CA LEU A 89 5.09 -13.50 -32.24
C LEU A 89 5.85 -14.75 -31.77
N ILE A 90 7.08 -14.59 -31.28
CA ILE A 90 7.86 -15.69 -30.70
C ILE A 90 7.13 -16.34 -29.53
N SER A 91 6.53 -15.53 -28.64
CA SER A 91 5.75 -16.06 -27.51
C SER A 91 4.57 -16.92 -28.00
N GLN A 92 3.88 -16.48 -29.05
CA GLN A 92 2.79 -17.26 -29.65
C GLN A 92 3.28 -18.54 -30.34
N GLU A 93 4.42 -18.47 -31.02
CA GLU A 93 5.04 -19.64 -31.66
C GLU A 93 5.51 -20.69 -30.65
N VAL A 94 5.96 -20.26 -29.46
CA VAL A 94 6.33 -21.16 -28.36
C VAL A 94 5.10 -21.87 -27.77
N GLY A 95 3.90 -21.30 -27.92
CA GLY A 95 2.64 -21.90 -27.48
C GLY A 95 1.80 -21.03 -26.56
N PHE A 96 2.19 -19.78 -26.29
CA PHE A 96 1.37 -18.88 -25.49
C PHE A 96 0.23 -18.24 -26.27
N HIS A 97 -0.85 -17.93 -25.57
CA HIS A 97 -1.97 -17.14 -26.07
C HIS A 97 -1.91 -15.73 -25.49
N CYS A 98 -1.77 -14.73 -26.35
CA CYS A 98 -1.82 -13.31 -25.94
C CYS A 98 -3.24 -12.95 -25.52
N ARG A 99 -3.41 -12.47 -24.28
CA ARG A 99 -4.68 -11.99 -23.75
C ARG A 99 -4.84 -10.49 -23.94
N SER A 100 -3.79 -9.74 -23.64
CA SER A 100 -3.77 -8.29 -23.77
C SER A 100 -2.38 -7.80 -24.16
N TRP A 101 -2.33 -6.77 -24.99
CA TRP A 101 -1.16 -5.94 -25.21
C TRP A 101 -1.42 -4.62 -24.51
N VAL A 102 -0.75 -4.42 -23.38
CA VAL A 102 -0.90 -3.25 -22.53
C VAL A 102 0.22 -2.25 -22.85
N ILE A 103 -0.13 -0.99 -23.01
CA ILE A 103 0.86 0.09 -23.15
C ILE A 103 1.16 0.70 -21.79
N TRP A 104 2.34 0.46 -21.22
CA TRP A 104 2.79 1.17 -20.02
C TRP A 104 3.33 2.55 -20.41
N TYR A 105 2.48 3.57 -20.30
CA TYR A 105 2.81 4.97 -20.49
C TYR A 105 3.45 5.59 -19.23
N TYR A 106 4.47 6.40 -19.46
CA TYR A 106 5.18 7.20 -18.47
C TYR A 106 5.64 8.53 -19.08
N THR A 107 5.74 9.55 -18.24
CA THR A 107 5.92 10.95 -18.68
C THR A 107 7.37 11.40 -18.72
N PHE A 108 8.27 10.71 -17.99
CA PHE A 108 9.71 10.94 -18.05
C PHE A 108 10.35 9.98 -19.06
N GLY A 109 10.44 10.45 -20.31
CA GLY A 109 10.94 9.72 -21.46
C GLY A 109 12.30 10.19 -21.99
N VAL A 110 12.88 9.42 -22.92
CA VAL A 110 14.09 9.86 -23.63
C VAL A 110 13.68 10.83 -24.74
N ASN A 111 14.24 12.05 -24.71
CA ASN A 111 14.04 13.03 -25.78
C ASN A 111 14.59 12.48 -27.11
N CYS A 112 13.79 12.54 -28.16
CA CYS A 112 14.14 12.05 -29.48
C CYS A 112 14.20 13.23 -30.47
N ALA A 113 15.33 13.40 -31.16
CA ALA A 113 15.51 14.56 -32.06
C ALA A 113 14.87 14.37 -33.45
N ARG A 114 14.70 13.13 -33.91
CA ARG A 114 14.26 12.80 -35.29
C ARG A 114 13.05 11.86 -35.34
N LYS A 115 12.34 11.70 -34.21
CA LYS A 115 11.11 10.90 -34.06
C LYS A 115 10.34 11.37 -32.82
N PHE A 116 9.12 10.87 -32.64
CA PHE A 116 8.35 11.12 -31.41
C PHE A 116 9.12 10.67 -30.16
N SER A 117 9.03 11.47 -29.10
CA SER A 117 9.65 11.15 -27.81
C SER A 117 9.13 9.83 -27.26
N ARG A 118 10.02 9.03 -26.70
CA ARG A 118 9.67 7.72 -26.12
C ARG A 118 9.06 7.89 -24.74
N SER A 119 7.77 7.59 -24.63
CA SER A 119 6.99 7.76 -23.41
C SER A 119 6.25 6.49 -22.98
N HIS A 120 6.56 5.34 -23.55
CA HIS A 120 5.91 4.09 -23.15
C HIS A 120 6.83 2.87 -23.26
N ALA A 121 6.39 1.78 -22.65
CA ALA A 121 6.89 0.42 -22.87
C ALA A 121 5.69 -0.51 -23.08
N HIS A 122 5.94 -1.69 -23.63
CA HIS A 122 4.91 -2.67 -23.91
C HIS A 122 4.90 -3.74 -22.83
N LEU A 123 3.72 -4.07 -22.32
CA LEU A 123 3.47 -5.18 -21.41
C LEU A 123 2.56 -6.19 -22.11
N PHE A 124 3.09 -7.37 -22.41
CA PHE A 124 2.28 -8.44 -22.97
C PHE A 124 1.80 -9.38 -21.87
N TYR A 125 0.50 -9.65 -21.83
CA TYR A 125 -0.10 -10.65 -20.97
C TYR A 125 -0.40 -11.92 -21.77
N PHE A 126 0.28 -13.00 -21.42
CA PHE A 126 0.17 -14.32 -22.03
C PHE A 126 -0.35 -15.36 -21.03
N VAL A 127 -1.06 -16.37 -21.56
CA VAL A 127 -1.47 -17.58 -20.82
C VAL A 127 -1.15 -18.81 -21.66
N LYS A 128 -1.01 -19.98 -21.02
CA LYS A 128 -0.80 -21.25 -21.74
C LYS A 128 -2.11 -21.81 -22.31
N ASP A 129 -3.20 -21.68 -21.56
CA ASP A 129 -4.53 -22.09 -21.99
C ASP A 129 -5.47 -20.87 -21.97
N PRO A 130 -6.11 -20.50 -23.10
CA PRO A 130 -6.98 -19.34 -23.18
C PRO A 130 -8.35 -19.53 -22.49
N GLU A 131 -8.68 -20.74 -22.05
CA GLU A 131 -9.91 -21.12 -21.35
C GLU A 131 -9.66 -21.45 -19.87
N GLN A 132 -8.48 -21.98 -19.51
CA GLN A 132 -8.12 -22.41 -18.16
C GLN A 132 -6.87 -21.70 -17.65
N PHE A 133 -7.03 -20.56 -16.98
CA PHE A 133 -5.91 -19.78 -16.44
C PHE A 133 -6.26 -19.07 -15.13
N THR A 134 -5.25 -18.83 -14.30
CA THR A 134 -5.39 -18.10 -13.04
C THR A 134 -5.66 -16.63 -13.31
N PHE A 135 -6.87 -16.20 -12.99
CA PHE A 135 -7.26 -14.79 -13.00
C PHE A 135 -8.21 -14.53 -11.82
N ARG A 136 -7.72 -13.82 -10.79
CA ARG A 136 -8.42 -13.62 -9.49
C ARG A 136 -9.54 -12.60 -9.57
N LEU A 137 -10.57 -12.98 -10.31
CA LEU A 137 -11.78 -12.20 -10.56
C LEU A 137 -12.57 -11.94 -9.26
N ASP A 138 -12.93 -12.97 -8.51
CA ASP A 138 -13.95 -12.81 -7.46
C ASP A 138 -13.49 -12.06 -6.20
N GLU A 139 -12.23 -11.64 -6.17
CA GLU A 139 -11.60 -10.99 -5.04
C GLU A 139 -11.80 -9.48 -5.06
N LEU A 140 -12.35 -8.95 -3.97
CA LEU A 140 -12.76 -7.56 -3.87
C LEU A 140 -11.57 -6.59 -3.88
N GLU A 141 -10.37 -7.04 -3.52
CA GLU A 141 -9.13 -6.26 -3.67
C GLU A 141 -8.75 -6.00 -5.14
N ASN A 142 -9.30 -6.80 -6.07
CA ASN A 142 -9.09 -6.73 -7.51
C ASN A 142 -10.34 -6.20 -8.24
N ARG A 143 -11.17 -5.40 -7.56
CA ARG A 143 -12.40 -4.81 -8.08
C ARG A 143 -12.42 -3.31 -7.85
N ILE A 144 -12.95 -2.55 -8.82
CA ILE A 144 -13.21 -1.12 -8.68
C ILE A 144 -14.69 -0.82 -8.92
N PRO A 145 -15.24 0.27 -8.33
CA PRO A 145 -16.60 0.69 -8.61
C PRO A 145 -16.83 0.94 -10.11
N SER A 146 -17.97 0.49 -10.63
CA SER A 146 -18.36 0.79 -12.02
C SER A 146 -19.20 2.06 -12.11
N ALA A 147 -19.11 2.78 -13.23
CA ALA A 147 -20.02 3.88 -13.52
C ALA A 147 -21.49 3.46 -13.56
N ARG A 148 -21.77 2.20 -13.95
CA ARG A 148 -23.11 1.61 -13.87
C ARG A 148 -23.64 1.53 -12.45
N GLN A 149 -22.77 1.33 -11.46
CA GLN A 149 -23.13 1.37 -10.04
C GLN A 149 -23.21 2.79 -9.51
N LEU A 150 -22.20 3.61 -9.79
CA LEU A 150 -22.06 4.94 -9.17
C LEU A 150 -22.93 6.02 -9.81
N VAL A 151 -23.10 5.99 -11.14
CA VAL A 151 -23.75 7.05 -11.92
C VAL A 151 -25.14 6.65 -12.40
N TYR A 152 -25.29 5.40 -12.86
CA TYR A 152 -26.52 4.99 -13.54
C TYR A 152 -27.44 4.09 -12.71
N ASN A 153 -26.99 3.61 -11.55
CA ASN A 153 -27.69 2.64 -10.69
C ASN A 153 -28.32 1.47 -11.49
N ASP A 154 -27.61 0.99 -12.50
CA ASP A 154 -28.07 -0.04 -13.44
C ASP A 154 -28.07 -1.41 -12.76
N ARG A 155 -29.24 -2.07 -12.74
CA ARG A 155 -29.44 -3.39 -12.12
C ARG A 155 -28.61 -4.52 -12.76
N ARG A 156 -28.05 -4.30 -13.96
CA ARG A 156 -27.13 -5.23 -14.64
C ARG A 156 -25.68 -5.11 -14.16
N ALA A 157 -25.37 -4.10 -13.34
CA ALA A 157 -24.03 -3.95 -12.81
C ALA A 157 -23.68 -5.08 -11.83
N ASN A 158 -22.44 -5.57 -11.87
CA ASN A 158 -22.01 -6.60 -10.93
C ASN A 158 -21.94 -6.00 -9.52
N PRO A 159 -22.66 -6.55 -8.53
CA PRO A 159 -22.72 -5.98 -7.18
C PRO A 159 -21.36 -5.94 -6.46
N LYS A 160 -20.35 -6.73 -6.88
CA LYS A 160 -18.98 -6.71 -6.33
C LYS A 160 -18.07 -5.63 -6.94
N GLY A 161 -18.57 -4.82 -7.89
CA GLY A 161 -17.73 -3.93 -8.69
C GLY A 161 -17.36 -4.54 -10.04
N ARG A 162 -16.71 -3.76 -10.90
CA ARG A 162 -16.10 -4.22 -12.15
C ARG A 162 -14.63 -4.58 -11.91
N LEU A 163 -14.04 -5.33 -12.84
CA LEU A 163 -12.57 -5.40 -12.92
C LEU A 163 -12.00 -3.97 -13.06
N PRO A 164 -10.81 -3.68 -12.49
CA PRO A 164 -9.96 -2.63 -13.02
C PRO A 164 -9.92 -2.79 -14.53
N ASP A 165 -10.21 -1.73 -15.28
CA ASP A 165 -10.00 -1.81 -16.71
C ASP A 165 -8.52 -2.10 -16.95
N ASP A 166 -8.19 -2.59 -18.13
CA ASP A 166 -6.86 -2.48 -18.68
C ASP A 166 -6.51 -1.02 -19.09
N THR A 167 -7.18 -0.04 -18.47
CA THR A 167 -6.97 1.41 -18.58
C THR A 167 -7.25 2.09 -17.24
N TRP A 168 -6.70 3.29 -17.02
CA TRP A 168 -7.04 4.11 -15.85
C TRP A 168 -7.78 5.40 -16.20
N ILE A 169 -9.06 5.40 -15.84
CA ILE A 169 -9.98 6.55 -15.83
C ILE A 169 -9.84 7.24 -14.48
N ILE A 170 -9.73 8.57 -14.46
CA ILE A 170 -10.17 9.37 -13.30
C ILE A 170 -11.18 10.36 -13.83
N ARG A 171 -12.43 10.21 -13.40
CA ARG A 171 -13.47 11.18 -13.70
C ARG A 171 -13.23 12.40 -12.83
N PRO A 172 -13.38 13.63 -13.34
CA PRO A 172 -13.35 14.85 -12.53
C PRO A 172 -14.33 14.80 -11.34
N GLN A 173 -15.41 14.02 -11.43
CA GLN A 173 -16.39 13.80 -10.35
C GLN A 173 -15.85 12.98 -9.16
N GLU A 174 -14.65 12.42 -9.24
CA GLU A 174 -14.04 11.55 -8.22
C GLU A 174 -12.81 12.22 -7.55
N VAL A 175 -12.59 13.52 -7.77
CA VAL A 175 -11.61 14.33 -7.03
C VAL A 175 -12.31 15.00 -5.83
N VAL A 176 -11.67 14.94 -4.67
CA VAL A 176 -12.18 15.41 -3.38
C VAL A 176 -12.42 16.93 -3.39
N GLY A 177 -13.68 17.32 -3.14
CA GLY A 177 -14.20 18.68 -2.93
C GLY A 177 -15.74 18.63 -2.93
N GLU A 178 -16.42 19.46 -2.15
CA GLU A 178 -17.89 19.44 -2.09
C GLU A 178 -18.49 20.00 -3.40
N LEU A 179 -19.29 19.16 -4.08
CA LEU A 179 -19.97 19.47 -5.34
C LEU A 179 -21.34 20.12 -5.15
N LEU A 180 -21.69 20.45 -3.92
CA LEU A 180 -22.94 21.05 -3.49
C LEU A 180 -22.59 22.08 -2.42
N ASP A 181 -23.28 23.22 -2.46
CA ASP A 181 -23.25 24.16 -1.34
C ASP A 181 -23.92 23.56 -0.09
N ASP A 182 -23.79 24.23 1.06
CA ASP A 182 -24.42 23.84 2.34
C ASP A 182 -25.96 23.67 2.27
N ALA A 183 -26.57 24.10 1.15
CA ALA A 183 -28.01 23.97 0.87
C ALA A 183 -28.35 22.82 -0.10
N GLY A 184 -27.37 22.09 -0.64
CA GLY A 184 -27.59 20.95 -1.52
C GLY A 184 -27.93 21.31 -2.97
N THR A 185 -27.55 22.50 -3.45
CA THR A 185 -27.83 22.96 -4.82
C THR A 185 -26.57 22.95 -5.69
N TRP A 186 -26.74 22.66 -6.99
CA TRP A 186 -25.64 22.65 -7.97
C TRP A 186 -25.29 24.07 -8.41
N SER A 187 -24.07 24.54 -8.15
CA SER A 187 -23.56 25.85 -8.61
C SER A 187 -22.23 25.70 -9.36
N PRO A 188 -22.19 25.97 -10.69
CA PRO A 188 -20.97 25.88 -11.49
C PRO A 188 -20.07 27.12 -11.41
N ASN A 189 -20.42 28.12 -10.59
CA ASN A 189 -19.76 29.44 -10.60
C ASN A 189 -18.44 29.53 -9.82
N GLU A 190 -17.99 28.46 -9.16
CA GLU A 190 -16.75 28.48 -8.35
C GLU A 190 -15.57 27.76 -9.02
N VAL A 191 -15.75 27.18 -10.21
CA VAL A 191 -14.64 26.61 -10.98
C VAL A 191 -14.14 27.67 -11.96
N ALA A 192 -13.17 28.48 -11.54
CA ALA A 192 -12.44 29.37 -12.44
C ALA A 192 -11.32 28.61 -13.15
N ALA A 193 -11.22 28.76 -14.47
CA ALA A 193 -10.07 28.29 -15.25
C ALA A 193 -8.81 29.13 -14.92
N PRO A 194 -7.59 28.56 -14.96
CA PRO A 194 -6.38 29.35 -14.84
C PRO A 194 -6.25 30.33 -16.01
N VAL A 195 -5.95 31.60 -15.70
CA VAL A 195 -5.57 32.62 -16.67
C VAL A 195 -4.05 32.61 -16.80
N ASP A 196 -3.51 31.73 -17.64
CA ASP A 196 -2.15 31.86 -18.17
C ASP A 196 -2.04 31.17 -19.54
N GLU A 197 -1.90 31.96 -20.59
CA GLU A 197 -1.75 31.55 -21.99
C GLU A 197 -0.31 31.20 -22.39
N SER A 198 0.61 30.96 -21.45
CA SER A 198 1.97 30.51 -21.80
C SER A 198 2.06 29.00 -22.06
N GLN A 199 1.28 28.51 -23.03
CA GLN A 199 1.28 27.11 -23.45
C GLN A 199 2.52 26.74 -24.29
N THR A 200 3.16 25.65 -23.89
CA THR A 200 3.84 24.73 -24.82
C THR A 200 2.78 24.00 -25.66
N TRP A 201 2.96 23.96 -26.98
CA TRP A 201 2.02 23.42 -27.99
C TRP A 201 1.80 21.89 -27.97
N THR A 202 2.02 21.22 -26.83
CA THR A 202 1.74 19.80 -26.69
C THR A 202 1.13 19.57 -25.31
N LEU A 203 -0.20 19.51 -25.28
CA LEU A 203 -0.96 19.11 -24.09
C LEU A 203 -0.60 17.65 -23.78
N ARG A 204 -0.10 17.37 -22.57
CA ARG A 204 0.06 15.98 -22.14
C ARG A 204 -1.33 15.41 -21.87
N PRO A 205 -1.57 14.11 -22.01
CA PRO A 205 -2.89 13.50 -21.76
C PRO A 205 -3.50 13.86 -20.39
N GLN A 206 -2.68 14.10 -19.38
CA GLN A 206 -3.08 14.58 -18.06
C GLN A 206 -3.54 16.06 -18.01
N ASP A 207 -3.16 16.86 -19.01
CA ASP A 207 -3.46 18.29 -19.17
C ASP A 207 -4.70 18.52 -20.09
N LEU A 208 -5.30 17.46 -20.64
CA LEU A 208 -6.54 17.52 -21.44
C LEU A 208 -7.79 17.41 -20.54
N ALA A 209 -8.81 18.24 -20.81
CA ALA A 209 -10.09 18.23 -20.11
C ALA A 209 -10.88 16.92 -20.35
N GLU A 210 -10.71 16.35 -21.53
CA GLU A 210 -11.16 15.01 -21.91
C GLU A 210 -9.90 14.21 -22.23
N ARG A 211 -9.41 13.44 -21.26
CA ARG A 211 -8.26 12.53 -21.43
C ARG A 211 -8.67 11.37 -22.37
N PHE A 212 -7.73 10.50 -22.76
CA PHE A 212 -7.95 9.35 -23.66
C PHE A 212 -9.28 8.58 -23.42
N GLY A 213 -9.91 8.15 -24.51
CA GLY A 213 -11.29 7.66 -24.54
C GLY A 213 -11.49 6.23 -24.03
N GLN A 214 -12.74 5.78 -24.02
CA GLN A 214 -13.16 4.47 -23.48
C GLN A 214 -12.71 3.26 -24.32
N ASP A 215 -12.06 3.48 -25.46
CA ASP A 215 -11.77 2.45 -26.46
C ASP A 215 -10.24 2.25 -26.71
N GLU A 216 -9.36 2.66 -25.79
CA GLU A 216 -7.89 2.70 -25.98
C GLU A 216 -7.12 1.79 -24.98
N ASP A 217 -5.81 1.50 -25.18
CA ASP A 217 -5.05 0.38 -24.57
C ASP A 217 -3.85 0.77 -23.64
N THR A 218 -3.96 1.85 -22.85
CA THR A 218 -2.81 2.48 -22.14
C THR A 218 -2.90 2.52 -20.58
N TRP A 219 -1.88 1.98 -19.88
CA TRP A 219 -1.64 2.01 -18.42
C TRP A 219 -0.67 3.10 -17.99
N TYR A 220 -0.93 3.77 -16.87
CA TYR A 220 -0.06 4.83 -16.37
C TYR A 220 0.60 4.49 -15.04
N PHE A 221 1.93 4.40 -15.05
CA PHE A 221 2.76 4.36 -13.85
C PHE A 221 4.04 5.18 -14.10
N PRO A 222 4.44 6.07 -13.19
CA PRO A 222 5.69 6.80 -13.38
C PRO A 222 6.88 5.83 -13.31
N ARG A 223 7.90 6.05 -14.16
CA ARG A 223 9.17 5.32 -14.01
C ARG A 223 9.80 5.64 -12.65
N VAL A 224 10.53 4.69 -12.08
CA VAL A 224 11.28 4.92 -10.83
C VAL A 224 12.53 5.78 -11.13
N ALA A 225 12.39 7.10 -10.95
CA ALA A 225 13.47 8.07 -11.18
C ALA A 225 14.34 8.28 -9.93
N GLY A 226 15.50 8.91 -10.12
CA GLY A 226 16.58 9.01 -9.11
C GLY A 226 16.18 9.62 -7.76
N THR A 227 15.18 10.49 -7.72
CA THR A 227 14.72 11.17 -6.49
C THR A 227 13.57 10.45 -5.79
N PHE A 228 13.09 9.32 -6.33
CA PHE A 228 11.92 8.64 -5.79
C PHE A 228 12.32 7.77 -4.59
N LYS A 229 11.50 7.76 -3.54
CA LYS A 229 11.76 6.96 -2.32
C LYS A 229 11.93 5.46 -2.61
N GLU A 230 11.25 4.98 -3.65
CA GLU A 230 11.31 3.59 -4.11
C GLU A 230 12.65 3.23 -4.77
N ARG A 231 13.40 4.21 -5.26
CA ARG A 231 14.63 4.00 -6.03
C ARG A 231 15.72 3.37 -5.17
N ALA A 232 16.19 2.18 -5.56
CA ALA A 232 17.25 1.48 -4.86
C ALA A 232 18.66 1.99 -5.20
N GLY A 233 18.83 2.69 -6.33
CA GLY A 233 20.05 3.41 -6.69
C GLY A 233 21.12 2.60 -7.42
N PHE A 234 21.14 1.27 -7.30
CA PHE A 234 22.19 0.41 -7.89
C PHE A 234 21.86 -0.17 -9.28
N HIS A 235 20.59 -0.10 -9.74
CA HIS A 235 20.16 -0.62 -11.04
C HIS A 235 19.43 0.46 -11.84
N GLY A 236 19.83 0.73 -13.09
CA GLY A 236 19.31 1.84 -13.90
C GLY A 236 17.81 1.77 -14.19
N CYS A 237 17.31 0.58 -14.49
CA CYS A 237 15.96 0.35 -14.99
C CYS A 237 15.12 -0.40 -13.95
N GLN A 238 14.91 0.19 -12.77
CA GLN A 238 14.05 -0.43 -11.75
C GLN A 238 12.57 -0.29 -12.11
N MET A 239 11.83 -1.41 -12.10
CA MET A 239 10.38 -1.44 -12.30
C MET A 239 9.61 -0.87 -11.09
N PRO A 240 8.43 -0.23 -11.29
CA PRO A 240 7.57 0.25 -10.21
C PRO A 240 6.85 -0.88 -9.46
N GLU A 241 6.84 -0.81 -8.13
CA GLU A 241 6.22 -1.84 -7.27
C GLU A 241 4.71 -1.96 -7.48
N GLN A 242 3.97 -0.85 -7.63
CA GLN A 242 2.51 -0.89 -7.80
C GLN A 242 2.10 -1.48 -9.15
N LEU A 243 2.90 -1.28 -10.20
CA LEU A 243 2.69 -1.90 -11.50
C LEU A 243 2.77 -3.43 -11.39
N LEU A 244 3.86 -3.94 -10.79
CA LEU A 244 4.03 -5.37 -10.55
C LEU A 244 3.01 -5.91 -9.55
N GLY A 245 2.63 -5.10 -8.57
CA GLY A 245 1.62 -5.45 -7.57
C GLY A 245 0.25 -5.72 -8.18
N ARG A 246 -0.13 -4.96 -9.21
CA ARG A 246 -1.35 -5.21 -10.00
C ARG A 246 -1.29 -6.56 -10.70
N ILE A 247 -0.19 -6.84 -11.39
CA ILE A 247 0.01 -8.09 -12.13
C ILE A 247 -0.02 -9.29 -11.18
N ILE A 248 0.77 -9.26 -10.11
CA ILE A 248 0.91 -10.36 -9.16
C ILE A 248 -0.41 -10.65 -8.45
N ARG A 249 -1.17 -9.62 -8.04
CA ARG A 249 -2.48 -9.83 -7.41
C ARG A 249 -3.52 -10.44 -8.34
N LEU A 250 -3.50 -10.10 -9.63
CA LEU A 250 -4.49 -10.62 -10.59
C LEU A 250 -4.16 -12.04 -11.06
N CYS A 251 -2.88 -12.36 -11.22
CA CYS A 251 -2.43 -13.57 -11.92
C CYS A 251 -1.75 -14.61 -11.00
N SER A 252 -1.86 -14.47 -9.68
CA SER A 252 -1.39 -15.47 -8.70
C SER A 252 -2.15 -15.37 -7.38
N HIS A 253 -2.22 -16.46 -6.63
CA HIS A 253 -2.72 -16.55 -5.25
C HIS A 253 -1.59 -16.43 -4.23
N GLU A 254 -1.92 -16.17 -2.97
CA GLU A 254 -0.95 -16.23 -1.87
C GLU A 254 -0.35 -17.64 -1.74
N GLY A 255 0.93 -17.73 -1.38
CA GLY A 255 1.68 -18.99 -1.31
C GLY A 255 2.16 -19.55 -2.66
N GLU A 256 1.60 -19.08 -3.78
CA GLU A 256 2.06 -19.43 -5.13
C GLU A 256 3.41 -18.77 -5.47
N THR A 257 4.06 -19.28 -6.51
CA THR A 257 5.41 -18.90 -6.91
C THR A 257 5.37 -17.91 -8.07
N VAL A 258 6.04 -16.78 -7.87
CA VAL A 258 6.32 -15.79 -8.91
C VAL A 258 7.78 -15.92 -9.35
N MET A 259 8.01 -16.18 -10.64
CA MET A 259 9.34 -16.28 -11.23
C MET A 259 9.72 -15.02 -12.00
N ASP A 260 10.97 -14.59 -11.87
CA ASP A 260 11.56 -13.52 -12.67
C ASP A 260 12.89 -14.02 -13.31
N PRO A 261 12.91 -14.29 -14.63
CA PRO A 261 14.12 -14.72 -15.33
C PRO A 261 15.21 -13.65 -15.43
N PHE A 262 14.89 -12.38 -15.16
CA PHE A 262 15.76 -11.22 -15.33
C PHE A 262 15.65 -10.31 -14.11
N SER A 263 15.94 -10.86 -12.93
CA SER A 263 15.49 -10.24 -11.69
C SER A 263 16.07 -8.85 -11.45
N GLY A 264 17.28 -8.54 -11.94
CA GLY A 264 17.89 -7.21 -11.94
C GLY A 264 17.87 -6.59 -10.54
N SER A 265 17.08 -5.53 -10.37
CA SER A 265 16.89 -4.89 -9.06
C SER A 265 16.11 -5.73 -8.02
N ALA A 266 15.57 -6.89 -8.41
CA ALA A 266 14.70 -7.78 -7.65
C ALA A 266 13.29 -7.23 -7.32
N THR A 267 12.79 -6.22 -8.03
CA THR A 267 11.46 -5.63 -7.71
C THR A 267 10.33 -6.65 -7.80
N THR A 268 10.28 -7.51 -8.81
CA THR A 268 9.26 -8.56 -8.94
C THR A 268 9.22 -9.46 -7.70
N LEU A 269 10.40 -9.89 -7.24
CA LEU A 269 10.56 -10.78 -6.10
C LEU A 269 10.21 -10.09 -4.78
N VAL A 270 10.61 -8.82 -4.63
CA VAL A 270 10.24 -7.97 -3.49
C VAL A 270 8.73 -7.83 -3.40
N VAL A 271 8.07 -7.50 -4.51
CA VAL A 271 6.60 -7.36 -4.56
C VAL A 271 5.91 -8.69 -4.28
N ALA A 272 6.40 -9.80 -4.84
CA ALA A 272 5.89 -11.14 -4.55
C ALA A 272 5.96 -11.44 -3.05
N ARG A 273 7.11 -11.19 -2.41
CA ARG A 273 7.29 -11.37 -0.95
C ARG A 273 6.34 -10.48 -0.14
N LYS A 274 6.25 -9.19 -0.47
CA LYS A 274 5.32 -8.24 0.19
C LYS A 274 3.86 -8.70 0.09
N LEU A 275 3.49 -9.33 -1.02
CA LEU A 275 2.15 -9.87 -1.26
C LEU A 275 1.98 -11.32 -0.78
N GLY A 276 2.93 -11.91 -0.04
CA GLY A 276 2.78 -13.27 0.50
C GLY A 276 2.88 -14.38 -0.54
N ARG A 277 3.55 -14.15 -1.68
CA ARG A 277 3.90 -15.17 -2.67
C ARG A 277 5.32 -15.69 -2.42
N ARG A 278 5.58 -16.93 -2.80
CA ARG A 278 6.94 -17.44 -2.99
C ARG A 278 7.56 -16.79 -4.23
N TYR A 279 8.87 -16.72 -4.29
CA TYR A 279 9.56 -16.09 -5.42
C TYR A 279 10.79 -16.86 -5.89
N LEU A 280 11.11 -16.74 -7.17
CA LEU A 280 12.34 -17.30 -7.75
C LEU A 280 12.90 -16.34 -8.79
N GLY A 281 14.09 -15.80 -8.54
CA GLY A 281 14.82 -14.98 -9.50
C GLY A 281 15.98 -15.73 -10.15
N PHE A 282 16.31 -15.37 -11.38
CA PHE A 282 17.63 -15.62 -11.96
C PHE A 282 18.31 -14.27 -12.23
N GLU A 283 19.62 -14.21 -11.99
CA GLU A 283 20.40 -13.00 -12.23
C GLU A 283 21.86 -13.34 -12.55
N LEU A 284 22.39 -12.73 -13.62
CA LEU A 284 23.76 -12.97 -14.07
C LEU A 284 24.79 -12.22 -13.22
N SER A 285 24.44 -11.04 -12.73
CA SER A 285 25.35 -10.21 -11.92
C SER A 285 25.34 -10.62 -10.45
N ASP A 286 26.49 -11.05 -9.94
CA ASP A 286 26.68 -11.33 -8.51
C ASP A 286 26.43 -10.09 -7.63
N GLU A 287 26.73 -8.89 -8.13
CA GLU A 287 26.46 -7.64 -7.40
C GLU A 287 24.95 -7.35 -7.35
N TYR A 288 24.22 -7.56 -8.45
CA TYR A 288 22.75 -7.42 -8.45
C TYR A 288 22.08 -8.48 -7.59
N VAL A 289 22.58 -9.72 -7.60
CA VAL A 289 22.12 -10.79 -6.68
C VAL A 289 22.27 -10.33 -5.23
N LYS A 290 23.46 -9.85 -4.84
CA LYS A 290 23.74 -9.38 -3.48
C LYS A 290 22.81 -8.24 -3.06
N HIS A 291 22.65 -7.23 -3.90
CA HIS A 291 21.76 -6.11 -3.62
C HIS A 291 20.28 -6.52 -3.61
N GLY A 292 19.87 -7.41 -4.51
CA GLY A 292 18.51 -7.95 -4.58
C GLY A 292 18.15 -8.75 -3.33
N LEU A 293 19.06 -9.62 -2.85
CA LEU A 293 18.89 -10.35 -1.59
C LEU A 293 18.80 -9.40 -0.39
N SER A 294 19.63 -8.36 -0.34
CA SER A 294 19.53 -7.33 0.71
C SER A 294 18.18 -6.60 0.69
N ARG A 295 17.64 -6.26 -0.50
CA ARG A 295 16.29 -5.70 -0.62
C ARG A 295 15.23 -6.68 -0.11
N LEU A 296 15.33 -7.95 -0.49
CA LEU A 296 14.41 -8.99 -0.04
C LEU A 296 14.44 -9.14 1.48
N ASP A 297 15.61 -9.16 2.11
CA ASP A 297 15.76 -9.27 3.56
C ASP A 297 15.17 -8.08 4.32
N SER A 298 15.16 -6.89 3.69
CA SER A 298 14.59 -5.67 4.26
C SER A 298 13.06 -5.60 4.24
N VAL A 299 12.38 -6.50 3.52
CA VAL A 299 10.90 -6.49 3.38
C VAL A 299 10.24 -7.72 3.99
N CYS A 300 8.98 -7.58 4.41
CA CYS A 300 8.16 -8.63 5.00
C CYS A 300 6.83 -8.80 4.24
N CYS A 301 6.24 -9.99 4.38
CA CYS A 301 4.88 -10.22 3.92
C CYS A 301 3.91 -9.24 4.60
N GLY A 302 3.07 -8.58 3.81
CA GLY A 302 2.12 -7.55 4.25
C GLY A 302 2.65 -6.12 4.21
N ASP A 303 3.92 -5.89 3.86
CA ASP A 303 4.45 -4.54 3.68
C ASP A 303 3.74 -3.80 2.53
N GLN A 304 3.64 -2.48 2.68
CA GLN A 304 3.03 -1.63 1.65
C GLN A 304 3.92 -1.56 0.41
N LEU A 305 3.29 -1.62 -0.77
CA LEU A 305 3.96 -1.32 -2.04
C LEU A 305 4.23 0.18 -2.14
N HIS A 306 5.41 0.54 -2.64
CA HIS A 306 5.78 1.94 -2.86
C HIS A 306 5.03 2.55 -4.05
N GLY A 307 4.65 3.83 -3.93
CA GLY A 307 3.88 4.54 -4.95
C GLY A 307 2.37 4.52 -4.69
N ASP A 308 1.64 5.38 -5.39
CA ASP A 308 0.18 5.38 -5.39
C ASP A 308 -0.31 4.14 -6.16
N PRO A 309 -1.28 3.36 -5.65
CA PRO A 309 -1.93 2.31 -6.44
C PRO A 309 -2.45 2.86 -7.77
N GLU A 310 -2.89 4.12 -7.79
CA GLU A 310 -3.52 4.80 -8.92
C GLU A 310 -2.94 6.20 -9.15
N PRO A 311 -1.72 6.26 -9.70
CA PRO A 311 -0.99 7.52 -9.82
C PRO A 311 -1.71 8.47 -10.77
N THR A 312 -2.09 9.65 -10.28
CA THR A 312 -2.73 10.70 -11.10
C THR A 312 -1.71 11.69 -11.65
N MET A 313 -0.45 11.59 -11.19
CA MET A 313 0.65 12.53 -11.43
C MET A 313 1.90 11.83 -11.99
N SER A 314 2.73 12.60 -12.68
CA SER A 314 3.94 12.16 -13.42
C SER A 314 5.15 11.87 -12.56
N ALA A 315 5.18 12.45 -11.37
CA ALA A 315 6.13 12.18 -10.32
C ALA A 315 5.42 12.49 -8.98
N PRO A 316 5.69 11.72 -7.91
CA PRO A 316 5.36 12.16 -6.57
C PRO A 316 6.09 13.48 -6.26
N GLU A 317 5.55 14.30 -5.35
CA GLU A 317 6.23 15.52 -4.92
C GLU A 317 7.65 15.20 -4.44
N THR A 318 8.64 15.69 -5.18
CA THR A 318 10.05 15.57 -4.78
C THR A 318 10.27 16.39 -3.52
N PHE A 319 10.75 15.75 -2.46
CA PHE A 319 11.25 16.45 -1.29
C PHE A 319 12.35 17.44 -1.71
N GLN A 320 12.30 18.66 -1.18
CA GLN A 320 13.11 19.81 -1.59
C GLN A 320 14.60 19.48 -1.82
N GLY A 321 15.12 19.86 -2.99
CA GLY A 321 16.54 19.71 -3.29
C GLY A 321 17.01 20.41 -4.56
N LYS A 322 17.31 21.71 -4.44
CA LYS A 322 18.22 22.53 -5.28
C LYS A 322 17.85 22.75 -6.75
N THR A 323 17.14 23.85 -7.03
CA THR A 323 17.29 24.58 -8.29
C THR A 323 17.86 25.98 -8.01
N ASN A 324 19.19 26.08 -8.08
CA ASN A 324 19.86 27.35 -8.31
C ASN A 324 19.58 27.73 -9.77
N ARG A 325 18.47 28.43 -10.04
CA ARG A 325 18.24 29.06 -11.34
C ARG A 325 17.83 30.52 -11.15
N LYS A 326 18.84 31.38 -11.08
CA LYS A 326 18.68 32.81 -11.34
C LYS A 326 18.29 32.97 -12.80
N THR A 327 17.07 33.38 -13.09
CA THR A 327 16.75 34.18 -14.28
C THR A 327 15.49 34.99 -14.05
N ASN A 328 15.68 36.30 -14.10
CA ASN A 328 14.70 37.38 -14.07
C ASN A 328 13.45 37.12 -14.92
N ARG A 329 12.28 37.39 -14.35
CA ARG A 329 11.17 38.02 -15.06
C ARG A 329 10.34 38.88 -14.11
N THR A 330 10.22 40.13 -14.50
CA THR A 330 9.59 41.27 -13.83
C THR A 330 8.07 41.27 -14.05
N ASN A 331 7.30 41.52 -12.99
CA ASN A 331 6.28 42.57 -12.85
C ASN A 331 5.73 42.55 -11.41
N ILE A 332 6.06 43.57 -10.59
CA ILE A 332 5.18 44.68 -10.17
C ILE A 332 3.97 44.14 -9.38
N ASP A 333 4.12 43.91 -8.09
CA ASP A 333 3.97 44.85 -6.95
C ASP A 333 2.60 44.69 -6.29
N THR A 334 2.55 43.78 -5.32
CA THR A 334 1.64 43.87 -4.17
C THR A 334 2.53 43.87 -2.93
N THR A 335 3.04 45.06 -2.61
CA THR A 335 3.34 45.56 -1.26
C THR A 335 4.08 44.57 -0.32
N PRO A 336 5.36 44.84 0.03
CA PRO A 336 6.08 44.00 0.97
C PRO A 336 5.48 44.16 2.37
N SER A 337 4.97 43.07 2.95
CA SER A 337 4.77 43.06 4.41
C SER A 337 6.14 43.20 5.07
N ALA A 338 6.22 44.18 5.97
CA ALA A 338 7.41 44.57 6.70
C ALA A 338 8.05 43.38 7.43
N GLY A 339 9.38 43.43 7.55
CA GLY A 339 10.23 42.32 7.97
C GLY A 339 9.84 41.61 9.26
N LYS A 340 10.07 40.29 9.28
CA LYS A 340 10.16 39.50 10.51
C LYS A 340 11.11 40.19 11.49
N GLY A 341 10.63 40.48 12.69
CA GLY A 341 11.39 41.19 13.72
C GLY A 341 12.62 40.41 14.18
N LEU A 342 13.49 41.07 14.94
CA LEU A 342 14.63 40.40 15.62
C LEU A 342 14.15 39.24 16.52
N GLU A 343 12.97 39.40 17.12
CA GLU A 343 12.32 38.40 17.98
C GLU A 343 11.89 37.14 17.21
N ASP A 344 11.33 37.27 16.01
CA ASP A 344 10.95 36.12 15.17
C ASP A 344 12.17 35.33 14.73
N ARG A 345 13.26 36.02 14.36
CA ARG A 345 14.53 35.39 13.97
C ARG A 345 15.19 34.67 15.14
N TYR A 346 15.07 35.22 16.36
CA TYR A 346 15.54 34.58 17.58
C TYR A 346 14.72 33.33 17.91
N ALA A 347 13.38 33.40 17.81
CA ALA A 347 12.49 32.27 18.03
C ALA A 347 12.72 31.13 17.01
N GLU A 348 12.93 31.46 15.73
CA GLU A 348 13.30 30.48 14.70
C GLU A 348 14.64 29.79 15.01
N ALA A 349 15.68 30.56 15.39
CA ALA A 349 16.97 30.00 15.77
C ALA A 349 16.89 29.10 17.02
N GLN A 350 16.12 29.51 18.02
CA GLN A 350 15.87 28.72 19.24
C GLN A 350 15.16 27.39 18.89
N LEU A 351 14.17 27.43 17.99
CA LEU A 351 13.46 26.24 17.53
C LEU A 351 14.38 25.31 16.74
N GLU A 352 15.25 25.83 15.86
CA GLU A 352 16.22 25.01 15.13
C GLU A 352 17.22 24.33 16.07
N LEU A 353 17.74 25.05 17.06
CA LEU A 353 18.61 24.48 18.09
C LEU A 353 17.90 23.36 18.88
N THR A 354 16.65 23.59 19.26
CA THR A 354 15.84 22.59 19.96
C THR A 354 15.61 21.35 19.08
N LEU A 355 15.25 21.53 17.81
CA LEU A 355 15.05 20.44 16.86
C LEU A 355 16.34 19.64 16.59
N SER A 356 17.48 20.32 16.53
CA SER A 356 18.79 19.67 16.45
C SER A 356 19.06 18.82 17.69
N GLY A 357 18.79 19.37 18.88
CA GLY A 357 18.87 18.64 20.14
C GLY A 357 17.98 17.40 20.20
N ILE A 358 16.74 17.49 19.73
CA ILE A 358 15.81 16.35 19.64
C ILE A 358 16.35 15.27 18.72
N ARG A 359 16.92 15.65 17.57
CA ARG A 359 17.56 14.70 16.66
C ARG A 359 18.74 13.98 17.32
N SER A 360 19.60 14.71 18.03
CA SER A 360 20.71 14.10 18.78
C SER A 360 20.23 13.16 19.89
N ALA A 361 19.18 13.53 20.62
CA ALA A 361 18.56 12.66 21.63
C ALA A 361 18.04 11.36 20.99
N PHE A 362 17.40 11.46 19.83
CA PHE A 362 16.92 10.32 19.06
C PHE A 362 18.09 9.41 18.63
N GLU A 363 19.13 9.95 17.99
CA GLU A 363 20.33 9.20 17.55
C GLU A 363 21.02 8.43 18.71
N LEU A 364 20.96 8.97 19.93
CA LEU A 364 21.56 8.33 21.12
C LEU A 364 20.68 7.24 21.76
N SER A 365 19.36 7.23 21.50
CA SER A 365 18.40 6.41 22.24
C SER A 365 17.60 5.43 21.39
N HIS A 366 17.56 5.61 20.06
CA HIS A 366 16.64 4.88 19.20
C HIS A 366 16.97 3.38 19.04
N ALA A 367 18.18 2.93 19.39
CA ALA A 367 18.59 1.53 19.36
C ALA A 367 18.30 0.81 18.03
N GLY A 368 18.48 1.51 16.90
CA GLY A 368 18.20 0.99 15.55
C GLY A 368 16.72 1.06 15.13
N TYR A 369 15.81 1.44 16.03
CA TYR A 369 14.39 1.54 15.75
C TYR A 369 13.96 2.91 15.18
N SER A 370 12.81 2.93 14.50
CA SER A 370 12.22 4.15 13.94
C SER A 370 11.65 5.10 15.01
N ALA A 371 11.47 6.38 14.65
CA ALA A 371 10.82 7.37 15.52
C ALA A 371 9.39 6.96 15.94
N ASP A 372 8.63 6.29 15.08
CA ASP A 372 7.30 5.74 15.45
C ASP A 372 7.44 4.71 16.59
N ARG A 373 8.47 3.86 16.53
CA ARG A 373 8.76 2.85 17.56
C ARG A 373 9.27 3.48 18.86
N VAL A 374 10.15 4.47 18.78
CA VAL A 374 10.67 5.19 19.96
C VAL A 374 9.55 5.87 20.76
N VAL A 375 8.53 6.40 20.09
CA VAL A 375 7.43 7.07 20.80
C VAL A 375 6.47 6.07 21.44
N VAL A 376 6.15 4.96 20.77
CA VAL A 376 5.14 4.02 21.29
C VAL A 376 5.68 2.97 22.26
N ASP A 377 6.98 2.70 22.25
CA ASP A 377 7.63 1.76 23.16
C ASP A 377 7.97 2.48 24.47
N PRO A 378 7.33 2.14 25.62
CA PRO A 378 7.57 2.86 26.86
C PRO A 378 9.03 2.86 27.32
N GLU A 379 9.76 1.76 27.08
CA GLU A 379 11.14 1.61 27.55
C GLU A 379 12.08 2.46 26.70
N ILE A 380 11.94 2.39 25.38
CA ILE A 380 12.75 3.20 24.46
C ILE A 380 12.38 4.69 24.58
N ASN A 381 11.09 5.00 24.79
CA ASN A 381 10.65 6.37 25.00
C ASN A 381 11.28 6.97 26.26
N GLN A 382 11.33 6.21 27.35
CA GLN A 382 11.99 6.65 28.59
C GLN A 382 13.47 6.96 28.36
N GLN A 383 14.17 6.16 27.56
CA GLN A 383 15.57 6.41 27.19
C GLN A 383 15.72 7.68 26.34
N PHE A 384 14.80 7.93 25.41
CA PHE A 384 14.76 9.14 24.60
C PHE A 384 14.50 10.40 25.44
N VAL A 385 13.55 10.34 26.37
CA VAL A 385 13.22 11.42 27.32
C VAL A 385 14.43 11.73 28.20
N ALA A 386 15.06 10.70 28.79
CA ALA A 386 16.29 10.88 29.57
C ALA A 386 17.45 11.44 28.71
N GLY A 387 17.49 11.11 27.42
CA GLY A 387 18.41 11.70 26.45
C GLY A 387 18.19 13.20 26.28
N CYS A 388 16.93 13.63 26.14
CA CYS A 388 16.56 15.04 26.03
C CYS A 388 16.94 15.83 27.29
N GLU A 389 16.70 15.25 28.47
CA GLU A 389 17.09 15.85 29.76
C GLU A 389 18.61 16.03 29.87
N ARG A 390 19.39 15.01 29.51
CA ARG A 390 20.87 15.08 29.55
C ARG A 390 21.44 16.11 28.59
N LEU A 391 20.78 16.35 27.46
CA LEU A 391 21.15 17.39 26.49
C LEU A 391 20.66 18.79 26.91
N GLY A 392 19.96 18.91 28.04
CA GLY A 392 19.48 20.19 28.57
C GLY A 392 18.36 20.81 27.73
N LEU A 393 17.58 19.99 27.00
CA LEU A 393 16.47 20.50 26.20
C LEU A 393 15.35 20.98 27.13
N VAL A 394 14.76 22.12 26.81
CA VAL A 394 13.62 22.66 27.56
C VAL A 394 12.34 22.05 27.01
N GLY A 395 11.50 21.50 27.89
CA GLY A 395 10.20 20.94 27.53
C GLY A 395 9.78 19.78 28.43
N SER A 396 8.67 19.14 28.07
CA SER A 396 8.20 17.90 28.68
C SER A 396 8.34 16.74 27.69
N ALA A 397 8.18 15.51 28.17
CA ALA A 397 8.15 14.32 27.32
C ALA A 397 7.14 14.45 26.16
N SER A 398 5.95 14.99 26.44
CA SER A 398 4.92 15.26 25.42
C SER A 398 5.40 16.21 24.32
N VAL A 399 6.09 17.29 24.70
CA VAL A 399 6.69 18.25 23.75
C VAL A 399 7.80 17.59 22.93
N TRP A 400 8.70 16.85 23.57
CA TRP A 400 9.82 16.21 22.87
C TRP A 400 9.37 15.11 21.90
N ASN A 401 8.40 14.28 22.32
CA ASN A 401 7.77 13.28 21.46
C ASN A 401 7.06 13.93 20.25
N SER A 402 6.36 15.04 20.48
CA SER A 402 5.72 15.83 19.41
C SER A 402 6.75 16.41 18.41
N LEU A 403 7.86 16.95 18.91
CA LEU A 403 8.95 17.46 18.07
C LEU A 403 9.64 16.33 17.30
N LEU A 404 9.81 15.15 17.90
CA LEU A 404 10.34 13.97 17.22
C LEU A 404 9.43 13.53 16.06
N PHE A 405 8.11 13.49 16.29
CA PHE A 405 7.13 13.25 15.22
C PHE A 405 7.16 14.34 14.14
N ARG A 406 7.39 15.61 14.51
CA ARG A 406 7.56 16.72 13.55
C ARG A 406 8.80 16.53 12.68
N LEU A 407 9.94 16.16 13.26
CA LEU A 407 11.16 15.85 12.51
C LEU A 407 10.96 14.70 11.53
N ARG A 408 10.31 13.62 11.99
CA ARG A 408 9.94 12.46 11.16
C ARG A 408 9.04 12.87 9.99
N LYS A 409 7.95 13.61 10.26
CA LYS A 409 7.01 14.09 9.21
C LYS A 409 7.70 15.03 8.22
N ALA A 410 8.67 15.81 8.67
CA ALA A 410 9.49 16.69 7.84
C ALA A 410 10.68 16.00 7.15
N GLY A 411 10.80 14.67 7.21
CA GLY A 411 11.87 13.92 6.56
C GLY A 411 13.29 14.18 7.10
N LYS A 412 13.43 14.91 8.22
CA LYS A 412 14.72 15.35 8.79
C LYS A 412 15.48 14.25 9.55
N LEU A 413 14.94 13.04 9.56
CA LEU A 413 15.54 11.84 10.16
C LEU A 413 15.87 10.78 9.11
N ALA A 414 15.70 11.06 7.82
CA ALA A 414 15.85 10.07 6.74
C ALA A 414 17.30 9.54 6.59
N ASP A 415 18.28 10.31 7.07
CA ASP A 415 19.70 9.97 7.08
C ASP A 415 20.16 9.26 8.36
N VAL A 416 19.28 9.13 9.36
CA VAL A 416 19.56 8.36 10.58
C VAL A 416 19.26 6.87 10.32
N PRO A 417 20.24 5.96 10.41
CA PRO A 417 20.04 4.55 10.11
C PRO A 417 19.06 3.92 11.10
N THR A 418 18.08 3.17 10.59
CA THR A 418 17.12 2.40 11.41
C THR A 418 17.06 0.97 10.87
N ASP A 419 17.91 0.11 11.40
CA ASP A 419 18.14 -1.27 10.95
C ASP A 419 17.29 -2.31 11.69
N GLN A 420 16.65 -1.92 12.81
CA GLN A 420 15.75 -2.78 13.57
C GLN A 420 14.30 -2.56 13.14
N ALA A 421 13.75 -3.54 12.41
CA ALA A 421 12.35 -3.55 12.04
C ALA A 421 11.45 -3.95 13.22
N THR A 422 10.38 -3.18 13.47
CA THR A 422 9.34 -3.58 14.42
C THR A 422 8.43 -4.64 13.78
N ARG A 423 8.73 -5.92 14.02
CA ARG A 423 8.02 -7.06 13.45
C ARG A 423 6.83 -7.47 14.30
N MET A 424 5.65 -6.99 13.92
CA MET A 424 4.36 -7.45 14.43
C MET A 424 3.44 -7.55 13.24
N SER A 425 3.06 -8.74 12.83
CA SER A 425 2.18 -8.98 11.67
C SER A 425 0.72 -8.63 11.99
N TRP A 426 -0.18 -8.63 11.00
CA TRP A 426 -1.61 -8.46 11.27
C TRP A 426 -2.19 -9.65 12.05
N ALA A 427 -1.67 -10.85 11.81
CA ALA A 427 -2.05 -12.04 12.56
C ALA A 427 -1.61 -11.94 14.02
N ASP A 428 -0.40 -11.42 14.29
CA ASP A 428 0.08 -11.21 15.67
C ASP A 428 -0.80 -10.18 16.39
N CYS A 429 -1.26 -9.15 15.68
CA CYS A 429 -2.13 -8.13 16.26
C CYS A 429 -3.59 -8.58 16.42
N ASP A 430 -4.06 -9.60 15.69
CA ASP A 430 -5.47 -10.01 15.70
C ASP A 430 -5.98 -10.14 17.15
N PRO A 431 -5.35 -10.88 18.08
CA PRO A 431 -5.87 -11.06 19.43
C PRO A 431 -6.19 -9.80 20.23
N TYR A 432 -5.61 -8.63 19.92
CA TYR A 432 -5.79 -7.39 20.69
C TYR A 432 -6.08 -6.14 19.85
N LEU A 433 -6.11 -6.24 18.52
CA LEU A 433 -6.34 -5.08 17.63
C LEU A 433 -7.64 -4.33 17.96
N PHE A 434 -8.72 -5.06 18.21
CA PHE A 434 -10.02 -4.49 18.59
C PHE A 434 -9.95 -3.71 19.92
N ALA A 435 -9.09 -4.13 20.84
CA ALA A 435 -8.92 -3.46 22.13
C ALA A 435 -8.24 -2.10 21.96
N SER A 436 -7.22 -2.02 21.10
CA SER A 436 -6.59 -0.75 20.71
C SER A 436 -7.58 0.19 20.03
N GLU A 437 -8.47 -0.34 19.19
CA GLU A 437 -9.52 0.46 18.54
C GLU A 437 -10.50 1.05 19.55
N LEU A 438 -11.02 0.22 20.45
CA LEU A 438 -11.96 0.63 21.49
C LEU A 438 -11.33 1.63 22.47
N ALA A 439 -10.07 1.41 22.86
CA ALA A 439 -9.32 2.31 23.71
C ALA A 439 -9.15 3.68 23.05
N TRP A 440 -8.71 3.73 21.80
CA TRP A 440 -8.56 4.99 21.06
C TRP A 440 -9.91 5.70 20.92
N GLN A 441 -10.94 5.01 20.41
CA GLN A 441 -12.25 5.62 20.20
C GLN A 441 -12.86 6.14 21.50
N SER A 442 -12.73 5.39 22.61
CA SER A 442 -13.25 5.83 23.91
C SER A 442 -12.55 7.08 24.44
N MET A 443 -11.23 7.21 24.27
CA MET A 443 -10.51 8.41 24.72
C MET A 443 -10.94 9.67 23.94
N VAL A 444 -11.20 9.52 22.64
CA VAL A 444 -11.72 10.60 21.80
C VAL A 444 -13.16 10.95 22.19
N THR A 445 -14.00 9.94 22.43
CA THR A 445 -15.39 10.14 22.87
C THR A 445 -15.47 10.82 24.24
N ASP A 446 -14.59 10.45 25.17
CA ASP A 446 -14.50 11.05 26.52
C ASP A 446 -13.78 12.40 26.53
N GLN A 447 -13.39 12.94 25.37
CA GLN A 447 -12.68 14.21 25.20
C GLN A 447 -11.35 14.28 25.98
N LEU A 448 -10.70 13.13 26.21
CA LEU A 448 -9.38 13.07 26.83
C LEU A 448 -8.26 13.43 25.84
N ALA A 449 -8.49 13.20 24.55
CA ALA A 449 -7.57 13.55 23.47
C ALA A 449 -8.34 13.74 22.15
N GLY A 450 -7.88 14.65 21.29
CA GLY A 450 -8.46 14.89 19.96
C GLY A 450 -7.93 13.96 18.86
N SER A 451 -6.78 13.31 19.06
CA SER A 451 -6.18 12.43 18.04
C SER A 451 -5.31 11.33 18.64
N LEU A 452 -5.00 10.29 17.86
CA LEU A 452 -4.02 9.27 18.27
C LEU A 452 -2.63 9.86 18.48
N ASP A 453 -2.23 10.84 17.66
CA ASP A 453 -0.90 11.46 17.81
C ASP A 453 -0.78 12.12 19.19
N GLU A 454 -1.81 12.82 19.64
CA GLU A 454 -1.89 13.43 20.97
C GLU A 454 -1.83 12.37 22.08
N ILE A 455 -2.56 11.25 21.93
CA ILE A 455 -2.51 10.13 22.87
C ILE A 455 -1.10 9.55 22.98
N LEU A 456 -0.43 9.33 21.85
CA LEU A 456 0.85 8.60 21.82
C LEU A 456 2.05 9.45 22.25
N VAL A 457 2.01 10.76 22.02
CA VAL A 457 3.14 11.64 22.39
C VAL A 457 3.13 11.96 23.88
N ASP A 458 1.95 12.00 24.52
CA ASP A 458 1.81 12.29 25.93
C ASP A 458 1.87 11.00 26.78
N PRO A 459 2.85 10.84 27.69
CA PRO A 459 2.98 9.62 28.48
C PRO A 459 1.77 9.30 29.36
N ASP A 460 1.07 10.30 29.89
CA ASP A 460 -0.08 10.09 30.78
C ASP A 460 -1.30 9.63 29.97
N LEU A 461 -1.53 10.25 28.80
CA LEU A 461 -2.57 9.80 27.87
C LEU A 461 -2.24 8.41 27.30
N ALA A 462 -0.98 8.13 26.98
CA ALA A 462 -0.56 6.82 26.50
C ALA A 462 -0.73 5.72 27.57
N ALA A 463 -0.50 6.04 28.85
CA ALA A 463 -0.77 5.13 29.96
C ALA A 463 -2.28 4.89 30.15
N GLU A 464 -3.11 5.94 30.01
CA GLU A 464 -4.57 5.80 30.04
C GLU A 464 -5.10 4.97 28.87
N PHE A 465 -4.54 5.15 27.67
CA PHE A 465 -4.80 4.32 26.50
C PHE A 465 -4.52 2.85 26.80
N ASP A 466 -3.36 2.54 27.40
CA ASP A 466 -3.00 1.18 27.76
C ASP A 466 -3.99 0.58 28.76
N ARG A 467 -4.38 1.34 29.82
CA ARG A 467 -5.37 0.89 30.82
C ARG A 467 -6.69 0.51 30.16
N ARG A 468 -7.17 1.32 29.21
CA ARG A 468 -8.40 1.07 28.47
C ARG A 468 -8.27 -0.14 27.56
N ALA A 469 -7.14 -0.31 26.86
CA ALA A 469 -6.91 -1.46 26.00
C ALA A 469 -6.84 -2.77 26.80
N ILE A 470 -6.16 -2.77 27.95
CA ILE A 470 -6.04 -3.91 28.88
C ILE A 470 -7.42 -4.37 29.37
N LEU A 471 -8.36 -3.45 29.62
CA LEU A 471 -9.72 -3.79 30.01
C LEU A 471 -10.43 -4.65 28.96
N HIS A 472 -10.13 -4.42 27.68
CA HIS A 472 -10.76 -5.12 26.57
C HIS A 472 -10.07 -6.43 26.21
N ALA A 473 -8.74 -6.47 26.23
CA ALA A 473 -7.96 -7.67 25.94
C ALA A 473 -6.71 -7.71 26.84
N PRO A 474 -6.77 -8.29 28.05
CA PRO A 474 -5.61 -8.35 28.95
C PRO A 474 -4.55 -9.34 28.43
N GLY A 475 -3.31 -9.19 28.91
CA GLY A 475 -2.21 -10.13 28.61
C GLY A 475 -1.22 -9.67 27.54
N PHE A 476 -1.43 -8.50 26.95
CA PHE A 476 -0.50 -7.88 25.99
C PHE A 476 0.17 -6.64 26.60
N SER A 477 1.34 -6.30 26.08
CA SER A 477 2.19 -5.17 26.47
C SER A 477 1.65 -3.84 25.94
N SER A 478 2.05 -2.73 26.59
CA SER A 478 1.77 -1.36 26.12
C SER A 478 2.19 -1.14 24.67
N LEU A 479 3.38 -1.63 24.32
CA LEU A 479 3.90 -1.59 22.96
C LEU A 479 2.94 -2.27 21.96
N GLU A 480 2.43 -3.45 22.31
CA GLU A 480 1.49 -4.18 21.46
C GLU A 480 0.25 -3.35 21.16
N TYR A 481 -0.41 -2.80 22.19
CA TYR A 481 -1.62 -2.01 21.98
C TYR A 481 -1.35 -0.74 21.18
N ARG A 482 -0.30 0.02 21.52
CA ARG A 482 0.03 1.29 20.87
C ARG A 482 0.47 1.10 19.42
N TRP A 483 1.21 0.02 19.13
CA TRP A 483 1.59 -0.34 17.76
C TRP A 483 0.38 -0.78 16.93
N ALA A 484 -0.55 -1.54 17.52
CA ALA A 484 -1.82 -1.88 16.88
C ALA A 484 -2.65 -0.63 16.55
N ALA A 485 -2.68 0.39 17.42
CA ALA A 485 -3.34 1.67 17.13
C ALA A 485 -2.68 2.41 15.95
N LEU A 486 -1.35 2.44 15.87
CA LEU A 486 -0.65 3.01 14.72
C LEU A 486 -0.97 2.28 13.42
N LYS A 487 -1.08 0.95 13.46
CA LYS A 487 -1.51 0.13 12.33
C LYS A 487 -2.95 0.43 11.91
N LEU A 488 -3.88 0.51 12.86
CA LEU A 488 -5.27 0.91 12.63
C LEU A 488 -5.35 2.26 11.92
N ARG A 489 -4.63 3.28 12.42
CA ARG A 489 -4.58 4.61 11.81
C ARG A 489 -4.10 4.57 10.35
N LYS A 490 -3.06 3.78 10.04
CA LYS A 490 -2.53 3.66 8.68
C LYS A 490 -3.49 2.92 7.74
N GLN A 491 -4.20 1.91 8.26
CA GLN A 491 -5.09 1.07 7.48
C GLN A 491 -6.50 1.64 7.32
N SER A 492 -6.94 2.55 8.20
CA SER A 492 -8.33 2.99 8.28
C SER A 492 -8.87 3.59 6.98
N LYS A 493 -8.09 4.43 6.31
CA LYS A 493 -8.44 5.03 5.01
C LYS A 493 -8.56 3.97 3.91
N ILE A 494 -7.63 3.01 3.86
CA ILE A 494 -7.61 1.92 2.86
C ILE A 494 -8.84 1.02 3.07
N ALA A 495 -9.09 0.61 4.31
CA ALA A 495 -10.23 -0.22 4.67
C ALA A 495 -11.57 0.47 4.35
N ARG A 496 -11.70 1.77 4.60
CA ARG A 496 -12.89 2.56 4.21
C ARG A 496 -13.11 2.55 2.70
N ASN A 497 -12.05 2.80 1.91
CA ASN A 497 -12.17 2.81 0.45
C ASN A 497 -12.56 1.42 -0.08
N ARG A 498 -11.93 0.36 0.44
CA ARG A 498 -12.25 -1.04 0.08
C ARG A 498 -13.66 -1.46 0.51
N SER A 499 -14.20 -0.89 1.59
CA SER A 499 -15.56 -1.21 2.04
C SER A 499 -16.66 -0.67 1.12
N ALA A 500 -16.35 0.26 0.22
CA ALA A 500 -17.31 0.84 -0.72
C ALA A 500 -17.91 -0.21 -1.68
N VAL A 501 -17.18 -1.27 -2.00
CA VAL A 501 -17.65 -2.36 -2.87
C VAL A 501 -18.25 -3.54 -2.10
N LEU A 502 -18.29 -3.46 -0.76
CA LEU A 502 -18.86 -4.46 0.11
C LEU A 502 -20.31 -4.11 0.47
N SER A 503 -21.16 -5.12 0.58
CA SER A 503 -22.52 -4.98 1.09
C SER A 503 -22.82 -6.05 2.15
N VAL A 504 -23.46 -5.62 3.24
CA VAL A 504 -23.95 -6.55 4.26
C VAL A 504 -25.01 -7.46 3.66
N PRO A 505 -24.93 -8.79 3.83
CA PRO A 505 -25.93 -9.72 3.28
C PRO A 505 -27.35 -9.37 3.75
N ARG A 506 -28.32 -9.40 2.83
CA ARG A 506 -29.74 -9.16 3.14
C ARG A 506 -30.36 -10.26 4.02
N LYS A 507 -29.78 -11.46 4.04
CA LYS A 507 -30.25 -12.56 4.88
C LYS A 507 -29.99 -12.22 6.34
N LYS A 508 -30.99 -12.46 7.20
CA LYS A 508 -30.87 -12.22 8.64
C LYS A 508 -29.69 -13.03 9.19
N LEU A 509 -28.68 -12.32 9.72
CA LEU A 509 -27.56 -12.94 10.41
C LEU A 509 -28.06 -13.60 11.70
N ALA A 510 -27.56 -14.80 11.99
CA ALA A 510 -27.83 -15.48 13.25
C ALA A 510 -27.39 -14.56 14.40
N SER A 511 -28.23 -14.44 15.42
CA SER A 511 -27.99 -13.58 16.58
C SER A 511 -28.04 -14.43 17.84
N PHE A 512 -27.04 -14.28 18.69
CA PHE A 512 -26.87 -15.04 19.92
C PHE A 512 -26.80 -14.07 21.10
N ALA A 513 -27.41 -14.42 22.23
CA ALA A 513 -27.12 -13.71 23.46
C ALA A 513 -25.66 -13.98 23.84
N LEU A 514 -24.86 -12.92 24.02
CA LEU A 514 -23.42 -13.08 24.24
C LEU A 514 -23.16 -13.89 25.51
N ALA A 515 -23.94 -13.73 26.58
CA ALA A 515 -23.80 -14.53 27.81
C ALA A 515 -24.09 -16.03 27.66
N GLU A 516 -24.85 -16.44 26.64
CA GLU A 516 -25.31 -17.82 26.44
C GLU A 516 -24.55 -18.52 25.30
N LEU A 517 -23.69 -17.78 24.59
CA LEU A 517 -22.94 -18.28 23.45
C LEU A 517 -21.87 -19.27 23.95
N LYS A 518 -21.95 -20.51 23.48
CA LYS A 518 -20.93 -21.53 23.75
C LYS A 518 -19.89 -21.53 22.64
N ALA A 519 -18.64 -21.84 23.00
CA ALA A 519 -17.53 -21.83 22.05
C ALA A 519 -17.78 -22.74 20.85
N ASP A 520 -18.38 -23.92 21.05
CA ASP A 520 -18.72 -24.91 20.01
C ASP A 520 -19.70 -24.39 18.95
N GLN A 521 -20.56 -23.42 19.31
CA GLN A 521 -21.52 -22.77 18.42
C GLN A 521 -20.88 -21.70 17.52
N VAL A 522 -19.63 -21.30 17.79
CA VAL A 522 -18.91 -20.29 17.02
C VAL A 522 -18.04 -20.96 15.95
N PRO A 523 -18.11 -20.54 14.68
CA PRO A 523 -17.24 -21.06 13.63
C PRO A 523 -15.75 -20.86 13.91
N ASP A 524 -14.92 -21.88 13.67
CA ASP A 524 -13.46 -21.82 13.80
C ASP A 524 -12.81 -21.33 12.50
N GLN A 525 -13.14 -20.10 12.11
CA GLN A 525 -12.67 -19.52 10.86
C GLN A 525 -12.75 -17.99 10.93
N ALA A 526 -12.17 -17.34 9.94
CA ALA A 526 -12.26 -15.90 9.81
C ALA A 526 -13.71 -15.44 9.58
N GLY A 527 -14.03 -14.28 10.14
CA GLY A 527 -15.30 -13.64 9.88
C GLY A 527 -15.46 -12.29 10.57
N VAL A 528 -16.67 -11.75 10.45
CA VAL A 528 -17.09 -10.49 11.06
C VAL A 528 -18.16 -10.76 12.08
N TYR A 529 -18.10 -10.04 13.19
CA TYR A 529 -19.08 -10.09 14.26
C TYR A 529 -19.61 -8.70 14.58
N VAL A 530 -20.88 -8.60 14.96
CA VAL A 530 -21.53 -7.34 15.38
C VAL A 530 -22.07 -7.50 16.78
N ILE A 531 -21.65 -6.62 17.68
CA ILE A 531 -22.09 -6.56 19.06
C ILE A 531 -23.16 -5.48 19.18
N SER A 532 -24.28 -5.86 19.81
CA SER A 532 -25.47 -5.03 19.94
C SER A 532 -25.99 -5.02 21.36
N ALA A 533 -26.52 -3.88 21.81
CA ALA A 533 -27.25 -3.78 23.07
C ALA A 533 -28.77 -3.67 22.80
N GLY A 534 -29.55 -4.61 23.33
CA GLY A 534 -30.99 -4.67 23.05
C GLY A 534 -31.29 -4.85 21.54
N ARG A 535 -32.44 -4.31 21.08
CA ARG A 535 -32.93 -4.54 19.71
C ARG A 535 -32.28 -3.65 18.64
N SER A 536 -32.03 -2.39 18.95
CA SER A 536 -31.68 -1.35 17.97
C SER A 536 -30.26 -0.82 18.08
N GLU A 537 -29.61 -0.92 19.24
CA GLU A 537 -28.30 -0.32 19.46
C GLU A 537 -27.20 -1.23 18.92
N ARG A 538 -26.40 -0.71 17.98
CA ARG A 538 -25.26 -1.39 17.38
C ARG A 538 -24.01 -0.77 17.95
N LEU A 539 -23.28 -1.52 18.77
CA LEU A 539 -22.15 -1.00 19.52
C LEU A 539 -20.87 -1.08 18.68
N TYR A 540 -20.56 -2.27 18.16
CA TYR A 540 -19.27 -2.52 17.52
C TYR A 540 -19.40 -3.60 16.46
N ALA A 541 -18.71 -3.41 15.33
CA ALA A 541 -18.43 -4.44 14.35
C ALA A 541 -16.94 -4.75 14.41
N GLY A 542 -16.58 -6.02 14.45
CA GLY A 542 -15.19 -6.46 14.45
C GLY A 542 -14.93 -7.48 13.37
N GLU A 543 -13.78 -7.36 12.72
CA GLU A 543 -13.24 -8.37 11.80
C GLU A 543 -12.12 -9.15 12.51
N THR A 544 -12.04 -10.46 12.28
CA THR A 544 -11.02 -11.30 12.90
C THR A 544 -10.68 -12.50 12.01
N LEU A 545 -9.42 -12.94 12.11
CA LEU A 545 -8.94 -14.17 11.48
C LEU A 545 -9.52 -15.44 12.14
N ASN A 546 -10.05 -15.34 13.37
CA ASN A 546 -10.68 -16.47 14.06
C ASN A 546 -11.85 -16.01 14.94
N LEU A 547 -13.08 -16.24 14.47
CA LEU A 547 -14.31 -15.91 15.19
C LEU A 547 -14.41 -16.62 16.56
N ARG A 548 -14.06 -17.91 16.62
CA ARG A 548 -14.13 -18.71 17.85
C ARG A 548 -13.22 -18.13 18.91
N GLN A 549 -11.94 -17.95 18.59
CA GLN A 549 -10.96 -17.37 19.51
C GLN A 549 -11.39 -15.99 19.98
N ARG A 550 -11.80 -15.11 19.06
CA ARG A 550 -12.24 -13.75 19.40
C ARG A 550 -13.45 -13.75 20.33
N LEU A 551 -14.44 -14.58 20.07
CA LEU A 551 -15.66 -14.59 20.87
C LEU A 551 -15.46 -15.27 22.21
N THR A 552 -14.60 -16.28 22.29
CA THR A 552 -14.15 -16.83 23.58
C THR A 552 -13.46 -15.77 24.44
N GLN A 553 -12.52 -14.99 23.87
CA GLN A 553 -11.96 -13.83 24.58
C GLN A 553 -13.06 -12.88 25.05
N HIS A 554 -14.10 -12.69 24.24
CA HIS A 554 -15.19 -11.81 24.63
C HIS A 554 -16.02 -12.31 25.81
N LEU A 555 -16.20 -13.63 25.91
CA LEU A 555 -16.91 -14.32 26.98
C LEU A 555 -16.12 -14.29 28.29
N ASP A 556 -14.83 -14.62 28.21
CA ASP A 556 -13.95 -14.78 29.38
C ASP A 556 -13.73 -13.47 30.14
N HIS A 557 -13.85 -12.32 29.46
CA HIS A 557 -13.57 -11.00 30.03
C HIS A 557 -14.83 -10.15 30.29
N GLY A 558 -16.01 -10.75 30.22
CA GLY A 558 -17.26 -10.17 30.72
C GLY A 558 -17.94 -9.10 29.84
N LEU A 559 -19.23 -8.87 30.10
CA LEU A 559 -20.10 -7.96 29.34
C LEU A 559 -19.98 -6.47 29.72
N GLN A 560 -19.43 -6.17 30.90
CA GLN A 560 -19.42 -4.79 31.44
C GLN A 560 -18.52 -3.83 30.63
N ARG A 561 -17.49 -4.35 29.96
CA ARG A 561 -16.58 -3.56 29.11
C ARG A 561 -17.22 -2.95 27.86
N TRP A 562 -18.45 -3.34 27.50
CA TRP A 562 -19.18 -2.75 26.39
C TRP A 562 -19.94 -1.46 26.77
N GLY A 563 -19.73 -0.93 27.97
CA GLY A 563 -20.35 0.32 28.42
C GLY A 563 -21.87 0.26 28.60
N VAL A 564 -22.45 -0.94 28.56
CA VAL A 564 -23.90 -1.12 28.67
C VAL A 564 -24.33 -1.00 30.13
N THR A 565 -25.00 0.10 30.45
CA THR A 565 -25.62 0.34 31.76
C THR A 565 -27.08 -0.15 31.78
N GLY A 566 -27.49 -0.83 32.87
CA GLY A 566 -28.88 -1.30 33.06
C GLY A 566 -29.17 -2.76 32.61
N LYS A 567 -30.45 -3.09 32.38
CA LYS A 567 -30.94 -4.46 32.07
C LYS A 567 -30.85 -4.86 30.58
N LYS A 568 -30.13 -4.12 29.73
CA LYS A 568 -30.05 -4.43 28.29
C LYS A 568 -29.19 -5.69 28.09
N SER A 569 -29.73 -6.69 27.38
CA SER A 569 -28.96 -7.87 26.98
C SER A 569 -28.01 -7.52 25.83
N ILE A 570 -26.80 -8.08 25.87
CA ILE A 570 -25.84 -7.99 24.77
C ILE A 570 -26.05 -9.18 23.84
N SER A 571 -26.13 -8.90 22.54
CA SER A 571 -26.19 -9.93 21.51
C SER A 571 -25.07 -9.78 20.50
N VAL A 572 -24.69 -10.90 19.89
CA VAL A 572 -23.69 -10.94 18.84
C VAL A 572 -24.27 -11.57 17.58
N GLN A 573 -24.03 -10.93 16.43
CA GLN A 573 -24.35 -11.47 15.11
C GLN A 573 -23.07 -11.86 14.39
N LEU A 574 -23.08 -12.98 13.66
CA LEU A 574 -21.90 -13.54 13.02
C LEU A 574 -22.08 -13.63 11.50
N LEU A 575 -21.01 -13.32 10.75
CA LEU A 575 -20.87 -13.60 9.34
C LEU A 575 -19.50 -14.24 9.08
N THR A 576 -19.50 -15.48 8.62
CA THR A 576 -18.31 -16.12 8.05
C THR A 576 -18.02 -15.53 6.68
N THR A 577 -16.81 -15.04 6.47
CA THR A 577 -16.37 -14.47 5.19
C THR A 577 -14.88 -14.75 5.01
N PRO A 578 -14.39 -15.01 3.80
CA PRO A 578 -12.96 -15.07 3.55
C PRO A 578 -12.36 -13.69 3.84
N ILE A 579 -11.68 -13.56 4.96
CA ILE A 579 -10.87 -12.39 5.30
C ILE A 579 -9.44 -12.76 4.97
N HIS A 580 -8.85 -12.01 4.04
CA HIS A 580 -7.46 -12.14 3.66
C HIS A 580 -6.63 -11.14 4.47
N ALA A 581 -5.47 -11.58 4.97
CA ALA A 581 -4.55 -10.73 5.73
C ALA A 581 -3.99 -9.54 4.91
N SER A 582 -4.09 -9.59 3.57
CA SER A 582 -3.77 -8.51 2.63
C SER A 582 -4.81 -7.37 2.61
N SER A 583 -6.03 -7.63 3.10
CA SER A 583 -7.17 -6.72 3.09
C SER A 583 -7.91 -6.65 4.42
N PRO A 584 -7.20 -6.37 5.54
CA PRO A 584 -7.81 -6.34 6.85
C PRO A 584 -8.74 -5.13 6.98
N LEU A 585 -9.79 -5.31 7.77
CA LEU A 585 -10.76 -4.32 8.26
C LEU A 585 -11.75 -3.79 7.20
N ALA A 586 -11.72 -4.31 5.97
CA ALA A 586 -12.65 -3.87 4.93
C ALA A 586 -14.10 -4.26 5.26
N TRP A 587 -14.32 -5.48 5.75
CA TRP A 587 -15.65 -5.92 6.19
C TRP A 587 -16.04 -5.23 7.49
N GLN A 588 -15.09 -5.01 8.40
CA GLN A 588 -15.33 -4.21 9.61
C GLN A 588 -15.86 -2.82 9.25
N ALA A 589 -15.18 -2.10 8.35
CA ALA A 589 -15.59 -0.78 7.89
C ALA A 589 -16.94 -0.81 7.17
N CYS A 590 -17.22 -1.84 6.36
CA CYS A 590 -18.52 -2.03 5.71
C CYS A 590 -19.65 -2.11 6.75
N PHE A 591 -19.47 -3.01 7.74
CA PHE A 591 -20.45 -3.26 8.79
C PHE A 591 -20.61 -2.07 9.73
N ALA A 592 -19.51 -1.43 10.14
CA ALA A 592 -19.53 -0.23 10.98
C ALA A 592 -20.35 0.90 10.32
N ARG A 593 -20.11 1.15 9.02
CA ARG A 593 -20.87 2.13 8.22
C ARG A 593 -22.34 1.74 8.08
N THR A 594 -22.63 0.49 7.70
CA THR A 594 -24.02 0.05 7.47
C THR A 594 -24.85 0.06 8.75
N TYR A 595 -24.25 -0.35 9.88
CA TYR A 595 -24.94 -0.42 11.16
C TYR A 595 -24.82 0.84 12.01
N ARG A 596 -24.02 1.83 11.59
CA ARG A 596 -23.72 3.06 12.34
C ARG A 596 -23.32 2.76 13.79
N THR A 597 -22.32 1.90 13.91
CA THR A 597 -21.80 1.45 15.21
C THR A 597 -21.22 2.60 16.01
N THR A 598 -21.43 2.61 17.33
CA THR A 598 -21.03 3.73 18.21
C THR A 598 -19.61 3.64 18.76
N LEU A 599 -19.01 2.44 18.82
CA LEU A 599 -17.71 2.19 19.46
C LEU A 599 -16.57 1.92 18.45
N ASN A 600 -16.87 1.69 17.17
CA ASN A 600 -15.82 1.65 16.16
C ASN A 600 -15.22 3.04 15.95
N LEU A 601 -14.00 3.09 15.42
CA LEU A 601 -13.41 4.36 14.99
C LEU A 601 -14.36 5.12 14.06
N ARG A 602 -14.47 6.44 14.25
CA ARG A 602 -15.30 7.32 13.39
C ARG A 602 -14.95 7.15 11.91
N GLU A 603 -13.68 6.88 11.65
CA GLU A 603 -13.15 6.59 10.34
C GLU A 603 -13.77 5.36 9.66
N PHE A 604 -14.26 4.38 10.42
CA PHE A 604 -14.94 3.21 9.87
C PHE A 604 -16.45 3.41 9.75
N ALA A 605 -17.06 4.12 10.69
CA ALA A 605 -18.49 4.35 10.72
C ALA A 605 -18.96 5.39 9.67
N GLY A 606 -18.07 6.28 9.21
CA GLY A 606 -18.40 7.39 8.32
C GLY A 606 -19.31 8.39 9.02
N SER A 607 -18.73 9.42 9.64
CA SER A 607 -19.55 10.43 10.34
C SER A 607 -20.28 11.35 9.35
N PRO A 608 -21.50 11.81 9.66
CA PRO A 608 -22.01 13.07 9.14
C PRO A 608 -21.05 14.18 9.58
N ALA A 609 -20.77 15.14 8.71
CA ALA A 609 -20.06 16.36 9.08
C ALA A 609 -20.87 17.10 10.16
N ASP A 610 -20.18 17.55 11.21
CA ASP A 610 -20.59 18.70 12.02
C ASP A 610 -19.94 19.94 11.40
#